data_AF-A0A936EBY6-F1
#
_entry.id   AF-A0A936EBY6-F1
#
_cell.length_a   1.000
_cell.length_b   1.000
_cell.length_c   1.000
_cell.angle_alpha   90.00
_cell.angle_beta   90.00
_cell.angle_gamma   90.00
#
_symmetry.space_group_name_H-M   'P 1'
#
loop_
_entity.id
_entity.type
_entity.pdbx_description
1 polymer ?
#
loop_
_entity_poly.entity_id
_entity_poly.type
_entity_poly.pdbx_seq_one_letter_code
_entity_poly.pdbx_strand_id
1 'polypeptide(L)' 'MSSIPTREATISPNADGHFRLVSAADSHQLTPIVFNSRKAARNWAFGRGYQVRTGSPPGRR' A
#
# COMPACT_ATOMS: atom_id res chain seq x y z
N MET A 1 6.57 11.72 22.63
CA MET A 1 6.15 12.00 21.24
C MET A 1 6.81 10.97 20.34
N SER A 2 6.12 9.89 19.98
CA SER A 2 6.68 8.88 19.07
C SER A 2 6.58 9.42 17.65
N SER A 3 7.62 10.14 17.21
CA SER A 3 7.84 10.48 15.80
C SER A 3 8.26 9.20 15.05
N ILE A 4 7.32 8.27 14.89
CA ILE A 4 7.48 7.23 13.88
C ILE A 4 7.06 7.94 12.60
N PRO A 5 7.95 8.18 11.64
CA PRO A 5 7.52 8.65 10.32
C PRO A 5 6.51 7.62 9.87
N THR A 6 5.25 8.03 9.75
CA THR A 6 4.12 7.13 9.56
C THR A 6 4.42 6.34 8.30
N ARG A 7 4.91 5.10 8.45
CA ARG A 7 5.21 4.17 7.37
C ARG A 7 3.89 3.67 6.81
N GLU A 8 3.00 4.60 6.48
CA GLU A 8 1.69 4.30 5.96
C GLU A 8 1.84 4.00 4.48
N ALA A 9 1.33 2.84 4.08
CA ALA A 9 1.33 2.41 2.70
C ALA A 9 -0.11 2.25 2.21
N THR A 10 -0.35 2.59 0.96
CA THR A 10 -1.61 2.32 0.27
C THR A 10 -1.34 1.31 -0.84
N ILE A 11 -2.26 0.37 -1.01
CA ILE A 11 -2.21 -0.59 -2.12
C ILE A 11 -2.96 0.03 -3.29
N SER A 12 -2.23 0.39 -4.34
CA SER A 12 -2.78 0.97 -5.56
C SER A 12 -2.84 -0.10 -6.65
N PRO A 13 -3.97 -0.26 -7.36
CA PRO A 13 -4.01 -1.10 -8.56
C PRO A 13 -3.17 -0.48 -9.68
N ASN A 14 -2.53 -1.31 -10.47
CA ASN A 14 -1.85 -0.95 -11.71
C ASN A 14 -2.75 -1.29 -12.92
N ALA A 15 -2.46 -0.71 -14.09
CA ALA A 15 -3.24 -0.93 -15.31
C ALA A 15 -3.28 -2.40 -15.76
N ASP A 16 -2.23 -3.16 -15.46
CA ASP A 16 -2.07 -4.57 -15.87
C ASP A 16 -2.76 -5.57 -14.92
N GLY A 17 -3.71 -5.12 -14.10
CA GLY A 17 -4.40 -5.98 -13.12
C GLY A 17 -3.56 -6.37 -11.90
N HIS A 18 -2.35 -5.83 -11.79
CA HIS A 18 -1.46 -6.03 -10.65
C HIS A 18 -1.62 -4.94 -9.58
N PHE A 19 -0.90 -5.06 -8.47
CA PHE A 19 -0.93 -4.12 -7.35
C PHE A 19 0.48 -3.60 -7.05
N ARG A 20 0.58 -2.34 -6.65
CA ARG A 20 1.82 -1.72 -6.16
C ARG A 20 1.59 -1.11 -4.79
N LEU A 21 2.67 -0.98 -4.02
CA LEU A 21 2.66 -0.24 -2.77
C LEU A 21 3.15 1.17 -3.01
N VAL A 22 2.33 2.13 -2.60
CA VAL A 22 2.67 3.55 -2.61
C VAL A 22 2.60 4.11 -1.20
N SER A 23 3.36 5.15 -0.92
CA SER A 23 3.29 5.87 0.35
C SER A 23 1.94 6.57 0.46
N ALA A 24 1.32 6.52 1.64
CA ALA A 24 0.03 7.16 1.86
C ALA A 24 0.14 8.70 1.93
N ALA A 25 1.35 9.23 2.16
CA ALA A 25 1.58 10.67 2.33
C ALA A 25 1.72 11.40 0.99
N ASP A 26 2.47 10.82 0.05
CA ASP A 26 2.87 11.45 -1.21
C ASP A 26 2.55 10.60 -2.45
N SER A 27 1.93 9.43 -2.28
CA SER A 27 1.64 8.47 -3.35
C SER A 27 2.87 7.99 -4.12
N HIS A 28 4.08 8.18 -3.58
CA HIS A 28 5.30 7.72 -4.22
C HIS A 28 5.44 6.20 -4.09
N GLN A 29 6.02 5.55 -5.11
CA GLN A 29 6.22 4.11 -5.09
C GLN A 29 7.22 3.71 -3.99
N LEU A 30 6.83 2.78 -3.13
CA LEU A 30 7.65 2.31 -2.00
C LEU A 30 8.61 1.19 -2.41
N THR A 31 8.28 0.44 -3.47
CA THR A 31 9.04 -0.71 -3.93
C THR A 31 8.84 -0.94 -5.42
N PRO A 32 9.88 -1.34 -6.18
CA PRO A 32 9.75 -1.72 -7.59
C PRO A 32 8.96 -3.03 -7.78
N ILE A 33 8.71 -3.79 -6.71
CA ILE A 33 7.98 -5.05 -6.76
C ILE A 33 6.51 -4.80 -7.10
N VAL A 34 6.04 -5.52 -8.12
CA VAL A 34 4.63 -5.58 -8.50
C VAL A 34 4.03 -6.86 -7.91
N PHE A 35 2.85 -6.75 -7.31
CA PHE A 35 2.17 -7.83 -6.62
C PHE A 35 1.00 -8.34 -7.45
N ASN A 36 0.82 -9.65 -7.52
CA ASN A 36 -0.31 -10.29 -8.20
C ASN A 36 -1.64 -10.19 -7.44
N SER A 37 -1.60 -9.80 -6.16
CA SER A 37 -2.79 -9.70 -5.31
C SER A 37 -2.63 -8.64 -4.22
N ARG A 38 -3.75 -8.04 -3.80
CA ARG A 38 -3.78 -7.12 -2.63
C ARG A 38 -3.23 -7.80 -1.37
N LYS A 39 -3.52 -9.09 -1.18
CA LYS A 39 -3.03 -9.86 -0.02
C LYS A 39 -1.50 -9.96 -0.01
N ALA A 40 -0.87 -10.23 -1.16
CA ALA A 40 0.58 -10.28 -1.28
C ALA A 40 1.22 -8.92 -0.98
N ALA A 41 0.69 -7.83 -1.56
CA ALA A 41 1.15 -6.47 -1.28
C ALA A 41 1.04 -6.13 0.21
N ARG A 42 -0.09 -6.46 0.84
CA ARG A 42 -0.32 -6.22 2.27
C ARG A 42 0.66 -6.99 3.16
N ASN A 43 0.86 -8.28 2.89
CA ASN A 43 1.77 -9.12 3.67
C ASN A 43 3.22 -8.63 3.55
N TRP A 44 3.63 -8.21 2.36
CA TRP A 44 4.95 -7.60 2.16
C TRP A 44 5.10 -6.31 2.97
N ALA A 45 4.09 -5.44 2.92
CA ALA A 45 4.08 -4.17 3.67
C ALA A 45 4.22 -4.41 5.18
N PHE A 46 3.44 -5.35 5.74
CA PHE A 46 3.56 -5.71 7.15
C PHE A 46 4.91 -6.32 7.50
N GLY A 47 5.48 -7.17 6.64
CA GLY A 47 6.83 -7.72 6.81
C GLY A 47 7.94 -6.66 6.81
N ARG A 48 7.67 -5.46 6.28
CA ARG A 48 8.59 -4.32 6.26
C ARG A 48 8.26 -3.24 7.32
N GLY A 49 7.26 -3.50 8.17
CA GLY A 49 6.82 -2.56 9.20
C GLY A 49 6.03 -1.37 8.67
N TYR A 50 5.42 -1.50 7.48
CA TYR A 50 4.45 -0.51 6.99
C TYR A 50 3.06 -0.80 7.54
N GLN A 51 2.32 0.25 7.83
CA GLN A 51 0.90 0.21 8.18
C GLN A 51 0.07 0.44 6.92
N VAL A 52 -0.60 -0.61 6.43
CA VAL A 52 -1.41 -0.46 5.21
C VAL A 52 -2.74 0.21 5.53
N ARG A 53 -3.00 1.37 4.92
CA ARG A 53 -4.31 2.02 4.97
C ARG A 53 -5.28 1.25 4.09
N THR A 54 -6.15 0.46 4.71
CA THR A 54 -7.29 -0.16 4.04
C THR A 54 -8.40 0.88 3.89
N GLY A 55 -8.19 1.87 3.03
CA GLY A 55 -9.30 2.64 2.49
C GLY A 55 -10.09 1.72 1.56
N SER A 56 -11.23 1.20 2.00
CA SER A 56 -12.25 0.74 1.06
C SER A 56 -12.46 1.87 0.05
N PRO A 57 -12.55 1.60 -1.27
CA PRO A 57 -12.96 2.64 -2.20
C PRO A 57 -14.27 3.23 -1.68
N PRO A 58 -14.41 4.55 -1.50
CA PRO A 58 -15.72 5.13 -1.30
C PRO A 58 -16.52 4.87 -2.58
N GLY A 59 -17.54 4.03 -2.47
CA GLY A 59 -18.55 3.86 -3.52
C GLY A 59 -18.52 2.51 -4.24
N ARG A 60 -19.38 1.61 -3.81
CA ARG A 60 -20.46 1.12 -4.69
C ARG A 60 -21.61 0.54 -3.86
N ARG A 61 -22.49 1.42 -3.36
CA ARG A 61 -23.94 1.22 -3.34
C ARG A 61 -24.62 2.52 -2.95
#